data_AF-A0A355S902-F1
#
_entry.id   AF-A0A355S902-F1
#
_cell.length_a   1.000
_cell.length_b   1.000
_cell.length_c   1.000
_cell.angle_alpha   90.00
_cell.angle_beta   90.00
_cell.angle_gamma   90.00
#
_symmetry.space_group_name_H-M   'P 1'
#
loop_
_entity.id
_entity.type
_entity.pdbx_description
1 polymer ?
#
loop_
_entity_poly.entity_id
_entity_poly.type
_entity_poly.pdbx_seq_one_letter_code
_entity_poly.pdbx_strand_id
1 'polypeptide(L)'
;MIKETSPKGKRLSDLPSPFPEMTRFLVYLLLLSTLPASAGRPNILWIFIEDMSPLIGCYGDSVNADKTPNIDALAKGGVRFSRCYVPAPVCSPCRSAMITGTYQTTTGLHNHRSSRTKAGAINLPAGITTIPQLFRKHGYLTFNSGKEDYNFVFENSDLYSIKGPRRDFGAWRNLPKGKPWFGQIQLAGGKSNTKKWNDKVNPDSVTPPPYLP
;
A
#
# COMPACT_ATOMS: atom_id res chain seq x y z
N MET A 1 27.04 33.04 -65.46
CA MET A 1 26.65 34.21 -64.66
C MET A 1 25.60 33.76 -63.64
N ILE A 2 26.03 33.27 -62.49
CA ILE A 2 25.16 32.79 -61.41
C ILE A 2 25.33 33.78 -60.26
N LYS A 3 24.26 34.52 -59.93
CA LYS A 3 24.24 35.44 -58.80
C LYS A 3 23.94 34.65 -57.53
N GLU A 4 24.92 34.52 -56.64
CA GLU A 4 24.68 34.13 -55.25
C GLU A 4 24.00 35.30 -54.53
N THR A 5 22.78 35.08 -54.03
CA THR A 5 22.14 35.97 -53.05
C THR A 5 22.25 35.31 -51.67
N SER A 6 23.17 35.81 -50.85
CA SER A 6 23.29 35.44 -49.44
C SER A 6 22.07 35.95 -48.64
N PRO A 7 21.41 35.13 -47.80
CA PRO A 7 20.32 35.60 -46.96
C PRO A 7 20.86 36.49 -45.84
N LYS A 8 20.32 37.71 -45.69
CA LYS A 8 20.58 38.56 -44.53
C LYS A 8 20.04 37.88 -43.27
N GLY A 9 20.92 37.38 -42.41
CA GLY A 9 20.56 36.85 -41.10
C GLY A 9 19.88 37.92 -40.22
N LYS A 10 18.82 37.54 -39.51
CA LYS A 10 18.18 38.39 -38.49
C LYS A 10 19.19 38.68 -37.37
N ARG A 11 19.20 39.90 -36.84
CA ARG A 11 20.10 40.26 -35.74
C ARG A 11 19.54 39.66 -34.45
N LEU A 12 20.43 39.31 -33.52
CA LEU A 12 20.07 38.72 -32.21
C LEU A 12 19.09 39.61 -31.41
N SER A 13 19.05 40.92 -31.70
CA SER A 13 18.14 41.91 -31.12
C SER A 13 16.68 41.77 -31.54
N ASP A 14 16.39 41.00 -32.59
CA ASP A 14 15.05 40.89 -33.17
C ASP A 14 14.26 39.69 -32.60
N LEU A 15 14.83 38.99 -31.61
CA LEU A 15 14.20 37.88 -30.90
C LEU A 15 13.40 38.40 -29.69
N PRO A 16 12.14 37.97 -29.48
CA PRO A 16 11.37 38.36 -28.32
C PRO A 16 12.08 37.92 -27.03
N SER A 17 12.09 38.81 -26.03
CA SER A 17 12.67 38.55 -24.70
C SER A 17 12.16 37.20 -24.13
N PRO A 18 13.03 36.26 -23.72
CA PRO A 18 12.65 34.93 -23.25
C PRO A 18 12.06 34.94 -21.82
N PHE A 19 11.91 36.12 -21.20
CA PHE A 19 11.67 36.24 -19.76
C PHE A 19 10.23 36.36 -19.24
N PRO A 20 9.12 36.34 -20.02
CA PRO A 20 7.79 36.35 -19.41
C PRO A 20 7.39 35.00 -18.77
N GLU A 21 8.05 33.89 -19.12
CA GLU A 21 7.73 32.54 -18.62
C GLU A 21 8.47 32.17 -17.32
N MET A 22 9.63 32.79 -17.03
CA MET A 22 10.36 32.55 -15.77
C MET A 22 9.62 33.13 -14.55
N THR A 23 8.96 34.27 -14.72
CA THR A 23 8.16 34.90 -13.66
C THR A 23 6.94 34.06 -13.30
N ARG A 24 6.32 33.41 -14.30
CA ARG A 24 5.22 32.45 -14.09
C ARG A 24 5.68 31.20 -13.36
N PHE A 25 6.85 30.66 -13.72
CA PHE A 25 7.43 29.47 -13.06
C PHE A 25 7.76 29.73 -11.57
N LEU A 26 8.31 30.90 -11.25
CA LEU A 26 8.59 31.32 -9.88
C LEU A 26 7.31 31.53 -9.05
N VAL A 27 6.24 32.05 -9.65
CA VAL A 27 4.93 32.17 -8.98
C VAL A 27 4.29 30.79 -8.71
N TYR A 28 4.42 29.83 -9.62
CA TYR A 28 3.99 28.44 -9.37
C TYR A 28 4.81 27.76 -8.27
N LEU A 29 6.13 27.98 -8.21
CA LEU A 29 6.97 27.48 -7.12
C LEU A 29 6.64 28.13 -5.77
N LEU A 30 6.31 29.43 -5.75
CA LEU A 30 5.86 30.10 -4.52
C LEU A 30 4.49 29.60 -4.04
N LEU A 31 3.54 29.33 -4.94
CA LEU A 31 2.21 28.83 -4.59
C LEU A 31 2.21 27.39 -4.05
N LEU A 32 3.19 26.55 -4.44
CA LEU A 32 3.36 25.23 -3.81
C LEU A 32 3.94 25.31 -2.38
N SER A 33 4.57 26.42 -2.00
CA SER A 33 5.18 26.59 -0.67
C SER A 33 4.20 27.04 0.41
N THR A 34 2.97 27.41 0.05
CA THR A 34 1.92 27.88 0.98
C THR A 34 0.88 26.82 1.32
N LEU A 35 1.18 25.53 1.12
CA LEU A 35 0.37 24.50 1.76
C LEU A 35 0.57 24.62 3.28
N PRO A 36 -0.50 24.70 4.10
CA PRO A 36 -0.36 24.77 5.53
C PRO A 36 0.40 23.54 6.04
N ALA A 37 1.66 23.75 6.40
CA ALA A 37 2.50 22.79 7.08
C ALA A 37 2.03 22.70 8.54
N SER A 38 0.93 21.98 8.78
CA SER A 38 0.59 21.28 10.03
C SER A 38 -0.86 20.79 9.99
N ALA A 39 -1.24 20.00 8.98
CA ALA A 39 -2.16 18.91 9.31
C ALA A 39 -1.35 17.98 10.24
N GLY A 40 -1.82 17.77 11.48
CA GLY A 40 -1.13 16.90 12.43
C GLY A 40 -0.77 15.55 11.78
N ARG A 41 0.30 14.90 12.26
CA ARG A 41 0.74 13.59 11.74
C ARG A 41 -0.46 12.64 11.64
N PRO A 42 -0.78 12.10 10.43
CA PRO A 42 -1.98 11.31 10.25
C PRO A 42 -1.86 9.97 10.95
N ASN A 43 -3.00 9.42 11.32
CA ASN A 43 -3.11 8.00 11.66
C ASN A 43 -3.15 7.18 10.36
N ILE A 44 -2.42 6.08 10.33
CA ILE A 44 -2.28 5.24 9.14
C ILE A 44 -2.82 3.85 9.47
N LEU A 45 -3.84 3.42 8.74
CA LEU A 45 -4.45 2.11 8.91
C LEU A 45 -4.24 1.27 7.65
N TRP A 46 -3.61 0.12 7.80
CA TRP A 46 -3.55 -0.93 6.80
C TRP A 46 -4.62 -1.98 7.09
N ILE A 47 -5.45 -2.24 6.09
CA ILE A 47 -6.51 -3.24 6.14
C ILE A 47 -6.10 -4.40 5.25
N PHE A 48 -5.86 -5.56 5.84
CA PHE A 48 -5.55 -6.79 5.12
C PHE A 48 -6.79 -7.64 4.96
N ILE A 49 -6.97 -8.17 3.76
CA ILE A 49 -7.93 -9.23 3.45
C ILE A 49 -7.11 -10.42 2.93
N GLU A 50 -7.37 -11.61 3.44
CA GLU A 50 -6.63 -12.81 3.03
C GLU A 50 -7.27 -13.46 1.82
N ASP A 51 -6.42 -13.94 0.91
CA ASP A 51 -6.80 -14.82 -0.20
C ASP A 51 -8.01 -14.28 -0.98
N MET A 52 -7.97 -12.99 -1.31
CA MET A 52 -9.02 -12.30 -2.04
C MET A 52 -8.51 -11.84 -3.40
N SER A 53 -9.09 -12.39 -4.46
CA SER A 53 -8.96 -11.88 -5.84
C SER A 53 -9.75 -10.56 -5.98
N PRO A 54 -9.49 -9.72 -7.00
CA PRO A 54 -10.23 -8.48 -7.24
C PRO A 54 -11.67 -8.69 -7.75
N LEU A 55 -12.34 -9.76 -7.30
CA LEU A 55 -13.74 -10.09 -7.57
C LEU A 55 -14.64 -9.36 -6.56
N ILE A 56 -14.70 -8.04 -6.69
CA ILE A 56 -15.43 -7.12 -5.79
C ILE A 56 -16.13 -6.01 -6.60
N GLY A 57 -17.20 -5.42 -6.06
CA GLY A 57 -18.09 -4.51 -6.77
C GLY A 57 -17.36 -3.33 -7.44
N CYS A 58 -16.48 -2.64 -6.72
CA CYS A 58 -15.72 -1.51 -7.27
C CYS A 58 -14.68 -1.85 -8.35
N TYR A 59 -14.48 -3.14 -8.66
CA TYR A 59 -13.70 -3.61 -9.81
C TYR A 59 -14.56 -4.13 -10.96
N GLY A 60 -15.89 -3.98 -10.88
CA GLY A 60 -16.82 -4.35 -11.96
C GLY A 60 -17.24 -5.82 -11.95
N ASP A 61 -17.03 -6.52 -10.83
CA ASP A 61 -17.53 -7.88 -10.68
C ASP A 61 -19.06 -7.89 -10.54
N SER A 62 -19.75 -8.44 -11.54
CA SER A 62 -21.22 -8.44 -11.60
C SER A 62 -21.86 -9.31 -10.53
N VAL A 63 -21.19 -10.39 -10.12
CA VAL A 63 -21.66 -11.31 -9.08
C VAL A 63 -21.66 -10.63 -7.70
N ASN A 64 -20.64 -9.81 -7.43
CA ASN A 64 -20.47 -9.08 -6.19
C ASN A 64 -20.94 -7.61 -6.29
N ALA A 65 -21.73 -7.27 -7.31
CA ALA A 65 -22.38 -5.97 -7.39
C ALA A 65 -23.19 -5.72 -6.11
N ASP A 66 -22.93 -4.59 -5.45
CA ASP A 66 -23.55 -4.18 -4.18
C ASP A 66 -23.32 -5.12 -2.96
N LYS A 67 -22.45 -6.13 -3.09
CA LYS A 67 -22.10 -7.04 -1.97
C LYS A 67 -20.94 -6.51 -1.12
N THR A 68 -20.27 -5.45 -1.56
CA THR A 68 -19.10 -4.86 -0.89
C THR A 68 -19.26 -3.37 -0.56
N PRO A 69 -20.40 -2.91 -0.01
CA PRO A 69 -20.75 -1.48 0.06
C PRO A 69 -19.72 -0.61 0.79
N ASN A 70 -19.06 -1.14 1.83
CA ASN A 70 -18.02 -0.41 2.55
C ASN A 70 -16.72 -0.26 1.75
N ILE A 71 -16.33 -1.29 0.99
CA ILE A 71 -15.13 -1.24 0.13
C ILE A 71 -15.42 -0.34 -1.08
N ASP A 72 -16.64 -0.41 -1.61
CA ASP A 72 -17.07 0.39 -2.76
C ASP A 72 -17.15 1.88 -2.38
N ALA A 73 -17.67 2.19 -1.20
CA ALA A 73 -17.64 3.55 -0.65
C ALA A 73 -16.21 4.07 -0.45
N LEU A 74 -15.30 3.23 0.08
CA LEU A 74 -13.89 3.59 0.24
C LEU A 74 -13.21 3.87 -1.11
N ALA A 75 -13.49 3.03 -2.13
CA ALA A 75 -12.97 3.23 -3.48
C ALA A 75 -13.53 4.49 -4.14
N LYS A 76 -14.81 4.82 -3.91
CA LYS A 76 -15.44 6.05 -4.42
C LYS A 76 -14.91 7.32 -3.76
N GLY A 77 -14.60 7.26 -2.47
CA GLY A 77 -14.06 8.39 -1.70
C GLY A 77 -12.54 8.51 -1.70
N GLY A 78 -11.83 7.62 -2.40
CA GLY A 78 -10.37 7.52 -2.35
C GLY A 78 -9.75 7.19 -3.70
N VAL A 79 -8.55 6.62 -3.66
CA VAL A 79 -7.83 6.18 -4.87
C VAL A 79 -7.96 4.66 -5.00
N ARG A 80 -8.50 4.20 -6.12
CA ARG A 80 -8.56 2.79 -6.50
C ARG A 80 -7.53 2.51 -7.58
N PHE A 81 -6.62 1.58 -7.32
CA PHE A 81 -5.61 1.15 -8.29
C PHE A 81 -6.18 0.09 -9.23
N SER A 82 -6.19 0.33 -10.53
CA SER A 82 -6.54 -0.71 -11.53
C SER A 82 -5.45 -1.76 -11.73
N ARG A 83 -4.23 -1.46 -11.27
CA ARG A 83 -3.04 -2.31 -11.40
C ARG A 83 -2.24 -2.28 -10.10
N CYS A 84 -2.55 -3.20 -9.19
CA CYS A 84 -1.86 -3.37 -7.91
C CYS A 84 -1.39 -4.83 -7.81
N TYR A 85 -0.10 -5.03 -7.55
CA TYR A 85 0.52 -6.35 -7.54
C TYR A 85 1.14 -6.64 -6.17
N VAL A 86 1.02 -7.89 -5.73
CA VAL A 86 1.72 -8.38 -4.54
C VAL A 86 3.07 -8.97 -4.93
N PRO A 87 4.10 -8.86 -4.07
CA PRO A 87 5.44 -9.36 -4.38
C PRO A 87 5.52 -10.90 -4.39
N ALA A 88 4.54 -11.59 -3.80
CA ALA A 88 4.38 -13.04 -3.87
C ALA A 88 2.90 -13.44 -3.70
N PRO A 89 2.42 -14.50 -4.39
CA PRO A 89 1.06 -15.03 -4.22
C PRO A 89 0.93 -15.97 -3.00
N VAL A 90 1.76 -15.80 -1.97
CA VAL A 90 1.79 -16.66 -0.78
C VAL A 90 1.94 -15.79 0.47
N CYS A 91 1.17 -16.09 1.53
CA CYS A 91 0.96 -15.16 2.64
C CYS A 91 2.25 -14.73 3.36
N SER A 92 3.06 -15.67 3.86
CA SER A 92 4.27 -15.31 4.61
C SER A 92 5.37 -14.62 3.80
N PRO A 93 5.71 -15.02 2.56
CA PRO A 93 6.66 -14.24 1.76
C PRO A 93 6.10 -12.86 1.38
N CYS A 94 4.82 -12.76 1.03
CA CYS A 94 4.19 -11.48 0.70
C CYS A 94 4.25 -10.50 1.89
N ARG A 95 3.83 -10.96 3.08
CA ARG A 95 3.86 -10.16 4.32
C ARG A 95 5.27 -9.74 4.69
N SER A 96 6.24 -10.63 4.51
CA SER A 96 7.66 -10.33 4.76
C SER A 96 8.19 -9.24 3.82
N ALA A 97 7.86 -9.33 2.54
CA ALA A 97 8.24 -8.32 1.56
C ALA A 97 7.57 -6.97 1.83
N MET A 98 6.27 -6.97 2.11
CA MET A 98 5.52 -5.75 2.45
C MET A 98 6.05 -5.05 3.69
N ILE A 99 6.36 -5.79 4.77
CA ILE A 99 6.78 -5.18 6.03
C ILE A 99 8.24 -4.71 5.99
N THR A 100 9.08 -5.31 5.14
CA THR A 100 10.50 -4.92 4.98
C THR A 100 10.71 -3.91 3.85
N GLY A 101 9.77 -3.76 2.92
CA GLY A 101 9.95 -2.97 1.71
C GLY A 101 10.96 -3.59 0.72
N THR A 102 11.25 -4.88 0.84
CA THR A 102 12.23 -5.59 0.01
C THR A 102 11.62 -6.83 -0.62
N TYR A 103 12.09 -7.25 -1.80
CA TYR A 103 11.66 -8.54 -2.35
C TYR A 103 12.10 -9.68 -1.44
N GLN A 104 11.19 -10.62 -1.17
CA GLN A 104 11.44 -11.80 -0.35
C GLN A 104 12.59 -12.68 -0.88
N THR A 105 12.87 -12.62 -2.17
CA THR A 105 13.98 -13.34 -2.81
C THR A 105 15.33 -12.74 -2.47
N THR A 106 15.39 -11.43 -2.21
CA THR A 106 16.61 -10.71 -1.80
C THR A 106 17.04 -11.05 -0.37
N THR A 107 16.07 -11.31 0.51
CA THR A 107 16.29 -11.49 1.95
C THR A 107 16.17 -12.94 2.41
N GLY A 108 16.04 -13.90 1.49
CA GLY A 108 15.87 -15.33 1.82
C GLY A 108 14.49 -15.70 2.36
N LEU A 109 13.53 -14.77 2.36
CA LEU A 109 12.19 -14.90 2.94
C LEU A 109 11.16 -15.51 1.98
N HIS A 110 11.58 -16.11 0.87
CA HIS A 110 10.72 -16.47 -0.27
C HIS A 110 9.90 -17.75 -0.07
N ASN A 111 10.40 -18.71 0.72
CA ASN A 111 9.69 -19.96 0.97
C ASN A 111 8.61 -19.78 2.05
N HIS A 112 7.44 -20.39 1.85
CA HIS A 112 6.33 -20.29 2.78
C HIS A 112 6.72 -20.82 4.16
N ARG A 113 6.69 -19.95 5.18
CA ARG A 113 6.94 -20.31 6.59
C ARG A 113 8.34 -20.87 6.80
N SER A 114 9.32 -20.24 6.16
CA SER A 114 10.72 -20.67 6.14
C SER A 114 11.46 -20.42 7.46
N SER A 115 11.00 -19.49 8.31
CA SER A 115 11.59 -19.21 9.63
C SER A 115 10.65 -19.61 10.78
N ARG A 116 10.43 -20.92 10.94
CA ARG A 116 9.55 -21.48 12.00
C ARG A 116 10.25 -22.40 12.99
N THR A 117 11.50 -22.77 12.73
CA THR A 117 12.31 -23.61 13.61
C THR A 117 13.59 -22.89 13.97
N LYS A 118 14.26 -23.31 15.05
CA LYS A 118 15.58 -22.77 15.41
C LYS A 118 16.61 -23.00 14.31
N ALA A 119 16.58 -24.17 13.68
CA ALA A 119 17.50 -24.53 12.59
C ALA A 119 17.22 -23.75 11.29
N GLY A 120 15.96 -23.40 11.02
CA GLY A 120 15.54 -22.60 9.87
C GLY A 120 15.39 -21.11 10.18
N ALA A 121 15.93 -20.63 11.30
CA ALA A 121 15.77 -19.24 11.70
C ALA A 121 16.41 -18.29 10.68
N ILE A 122 15.64 -17.35 10.15
CA ILE A 122 16.14 -16.32 9.23
C ILE A 122 16.18 -14.99 9.97
N ASN A 123 17.36 -14.39 10.08
CA ASN A 123 17.52 -13.03 10.61
C ASN A 123 17.59 -12.05 9.45
N LEU A 124 16.99 -10.87 9.63
CA LEU A 124 17.08 -9.82 8.63
C LEU A 124 18.53 -9.30 8.53
N PRO A 125 19.05 -9.05 7.32
CA PRO A 125 20.32 -8.36 7.13
C PRO A 125 20.37 -7.02 7.85
N ALA A 126 21.58 -6.62 8.26
CA ALA A 126 21.82 -5.30 8.85
C ALA A 126 21.31 -4.18 7.94
N GLY A 127 20.69 -3.15 8.53
CA GLY A 127 20.15 -1.99 7.81
C GLY A 127 18.71 -2.13 7.33
N ILE A 128 18.13 -3.33 7.28
CA ILE A 128 16.71 -3.49 6.98
C ILE A 128 15.88 -3.09 8.19
N THR A 129 15.04 -2.06 8.02
CA THR A 129 14.08 -1.60 9.03
C THR A 129 12.68 -1.91 8.55
N THR A 130 11.88 -2.57 9.39
CA THR A 130 10.49 -2.84 9.04
C THR A 130 9.62 -1.58 9.13
N ILE A 131 8.52 -1.54 8.38
CA ILE A 131 7.56 -0.42 8.39
C ILE A 131 7.10 -0.05 9.82
N PRO A 132 6.71 -1.00 10.71
CA PRO A 132 6.36 -0.67 12.09
C PRO A 132 7.52 -0.07 12.88
N GLN A 133 8.74 -0.61 12.74
CA GLN A 133 9.94 -0.05 13.39
C GLN A 133 10.20 1.38 12.92
N LEU A 134 10.04 1.66 11.63
CA LEU A 134 10.19 2.99 11.07
C LEU A 134 9.17 3.97 11.68
N PHE A 135 7.89 3.60 11.72
CA PHE A 135 6.86 4.42 12.37
C PHE A 135 7.17 4.70 13.84
N ARG A 136 7.58 3.68 14.59
CA ARG A 136 7.97 3.84 16.00
C ARG A 136 9.14 4.81 16.18
N LYS A 137 10.17 4.68 15.34
CA LYS A 137 11.32 5.59 15.34
C LYS A 137 10.88 7.05 15.15
N HIS A 138 9.80 7.29 14.41
CA HIS A 138 9.21 8.61 14.19
C HIS A 138 8.04 8.96 15.13
N GLY A 139 7.95 8.30 16.29
CA GLY A 139 7.06 8.70 17.38
C GLY A 139 5.61 8.19 17.26
N TYR A 140 5.32 7.32 16.29
CA TYR A 140 4.01 6.69 16.16
C TYR A 140 3.84 5.56 17.18
N LEU A 141 2.61 5.36 17.67
CA LEU A 141 2.20 4.08 18.23
C LEU A 141 2.00 3.08 17.10
N THR A 142 2.32 1.82 17.36
CA THR A 142 2.14 0.75 16.37
C THR A 142 1.39 -0.43 16.94
N PHE A 143 0.50 -1.03 16.16
CA PHE A 143 -0.23 -2.23 16.55
C PHE A 143 -0.50 -3.13 15.33
N ASN A 144 -0.70 -4.42 15.59
CA ASN A 144 -1.22 -5.38 14.63
C ASN A 144 -2.33 -6.21 15.26
N SER A 145 -3.53 -6.09 14.70
CA SER A 145 -4.71 -6.88 15.06
C SER A 145 -5.01 -7.87 13.94
N GLY A 146 -4.21 -8.93 13.86
CA GLY A 146 -4.27 -9.86 12.76
C GLY A 146 -3.18 -10.91 12.81
N LYS A 147 -2.83 -11.44 11.64
CA LYS A 147 -1.66 -12.29 11.43
C LYS A 147 -0.44 -11.41 11.18
N GLU A 148 0.69 -11.86 11.70
CA GLU A 148 2.01 -11.39 11.32
C GLU A 148 2.54 -12.30 10.21
N ASP A 149 2.69 -13.60 10.51
CA ASP A 149 3.16 -14.67 9.60
C ASP A 149 4.41 -14.27 8.79
N TYR A 150 5.32 -13.48 9.36
CA TYR A 150 6.58 -13.08 8.72
C TYR A 150 7.59 -14.23 8.68
N ASN A 151 8.47 -14.28 7.69
CA ASN A 151 9.48 -15.33 7.48
C ASN A 151 10.84 -15.00 8.10
N PHE A 152 10.90 -14.14 9.12
CA PHE A 152 12.12 -13.82 9.85
C PHE A 152 11.88 -13.90 11.37
N VAL A 153 12.96 -13.97 12.15
CA VAL A 153 12.93 -13.89 13.61
C VAL A 153 12.72 -12.45 14.04
N PHE A 154 11.76 -12.22 14.94
CA PHE A 154 11.50 -10.92 15.53
C PHE A 154 10.84 -11.09 16.89
N GLU A 155 11.04 -10.13 17.79
CA GLU A 155 10.18 -9.97 18.94
C GLU A 155 9.02 -9.03 18.59
N ASN A 156 7.80 -9.38 18.98
CA ASN A 156 6.63 -8.55 18.70
C ASN A 156 6.81 -7.12 19.24
N SER A 157 7.43 -6.99 20.42
CA SER A 157 7.75 -5.72 21.07
C SER A 157 8.80 -4.89 20.34
N ASP A 158 9.46 -5.41 19.31
CA ASP A 158 10.36 -4.65 18.43
C ASP A 158 9.59 -3.98 17.30
N LEU A 159 8.48 -4.57 16.86
CA LEU A 159 7.66 -4.06 15.77
C LEU A 159 6.49 -3.21 16.28
N TYR A 160 5.82 -3.64 17.35
CA TYR A 160 4.55 -3.05 17.79
C TYR A 160 4.64 -2.48 19.20
N SER A 161 4.13 -1.27 19.37
CA SER A 161 4.02 -0.60 20.68
C SER A 161 2.96 -1.23 21.57
N ILE A 162 1.93 -1.82 20.97
CA ILE A 162 0.76 -2.32 21.69
C ILE A 162 0.41 -3.71 21.17
N LYS A 163 0.30 -4.65 22.11
CA LYS A 163 -0.19 -5.99 21.83
C LYS A 163 -1.72 -5.96 21.78
N GLY A 164 -2.26 -5.85 20.57
CA GLY A 164 -3.71 -5.91 20.36
C GLY A 164 -4.24 -7.33 20.53
N PRO A 165 -5.50 -7.52 20.98
CA PRO A 165 -6.15 -8.81 20.86
C PRO A 165 -6.25 -9.20 19.38
N ARG A 166 -6.01 -10.48 19.08
CA ARG A 166 -6.05 -10.97 17.70
C ARG A 166 -7.47 -10.81 17.15
N ARG A 167 -7.62 -10.16 15.99
CA ARG A 167 -8.91 -9.86 15.31
C ARG A 167 -9.82 -8.86 16.02
N ASP A 168 -9.27 -8.00 16.86
CA ASP A 168 -9.98 -6.79 17.29
C ASP A 168 -9.89 -5.68 16.23
N PHE A 169 -10.96 -5.52 15.45
CA PHE A 169 -11.09 -4.47 14.43
C PHE A 169 -11.18 -3.05 14.98
N GLY A 170 -11.45 -2.92 16.28
CA GLY A 170 -11.59 -1.66 17.01
C GLY A 170 -10.37 -1.30 17.84
N ALA A 171 -9.26 -2.05 17.77
CA ALA A 171 -8.09 -1.85 18.62
C ALA A 171 -7.56 -0.40 18.63
N TRP A 172 -7.68 0.30 17.49
CA TRP A 172 -7.27 1.69 17.35
C TRP A 172 -8.12 2.70 18.15
N ARG A 173 -9.37 2.36 18.49
CA ARG A 173 -10.30 3.24 19.21
C ARG A 173 -9.89 3.46 20.67
N ASN A 174 -9.13 2.53 21.23
CA ASN A 174 -8.66 2.56 22.61
C ASN A 174 -7.23 3.12 22.73
N LEU A 175 -6.65 3.63 21.63
CA LEU A 175 -5.31 4.20 21.65
C LEU A 175 -5.29 5.56 22.35
N PRO A 176 -4.17 5.91 23.02
CA PRO A 176 -3.97 7.24 23.56
C PRO A 176 -4.30 8.33 22.54
N LYS A 177 -5.23 9.23 22.90
CA LYS A 177 -5.60 10.36 22.06
C LYS A 177 -4.41 11.31 21.89
N GLY A 178 -4.32 11.97 20.73
CA GLY A 178 -3.29 12.96 20.44
C GLY A 178 -1.93 12.39 20.02
N LYS A 179 -1.74 11.06 20.04
CA LYS A 179 -0.53 10.41 19.52
C LYS A 179 -0.84 9.75 18.17
N PRO A 180 -0.06 10.01 17.11
CA PRO A 180 -0.27 9.38 15.81
C PRO A 180 0.02 7.88 15.90
N TRP A 181 -0.67 7.09 15.08
CA TRP A 181 -0.49 5.63 15.07
C TRP A 181 -0.46 5.02 13.68
N PHE A 182 0.27 3.91 13.56
CA PHE A 182 0.27 3.02 12.41
C PHE A 182 -0.30 1.67 12.85
N GLY A 183 -1.39 1.27 12.19
CA GLY A 183 -2.17 0.11 12.57
C GLY A 183 -2.30 -0.87 11.42
N GLN A 184 -2.27 -2.16 11.74
CA GLN A 184 -2.68 -3.21 10.82
C GLN A 184 -3.90 -3.93 11.39
N ILE A 185 -4.93 -4.11 10.59
CA ILE A 185 -6.08 -4.95 10.92
C ILE A 185 -6.28 -5.98 9.83
N GLN A 186 -6.68 -7.19 10.20
CA GLN A 186 -6.96 -8.25 9.23
C GLN A 186 -8.42 -8.65 9.26
N LEU A 187 -9.16 -8.29 8.22
CA LEU A 187 -10.57 -8.66 8.06
C LEU A 187 -10.74 -10.19 8.02
N ALA A 188 -11.89 -10.63 8.53
CA ALA A 188 -12.31 -12.02 8.37
C ALA A 188 -12.80 -12.22 6.93
N GLY A 189 -12.16 -13.13 6.19
CA GLY A 189 -12.47 -13.43 4.80
C GLY A 189 -11.45 -14.43 4.27
N GLY A 190 -11.85 -15.26 3.29
CA GLY A 190 -10.98 -16.27 2.67
C GLY A 190 -10.61 -17.43 3.61
N LYS A 191 -10.75 -18.68 3.13
CA LYS A 191 -10.46 -19.97 3.80
C LYS A 191 -11.49 -20.55 4.78
N SER A 192 -12.41 -19.78 5.35
CA SER A 192 -13.30 -20.30 6.42
C SER A 192 -14.73 -20.62 5.95
N ASN A 193 -15.08 -21.90 6.06
CA ASN A 193 -16.42 -22.51 6.14
C ASN A 193 -17.58 -21.73 5.47
N THR A 194 -17.48 -21.53 4.16
CA THR A 194 -18.56 -20.97 3.30
C THR A 194 -19.84 -21.80 3.37
N LYS A 195 -19.80 -23.03 3.93
CA LYS A 195 -21.00 -23.86 4.12
C LYS A 195 -22.06 -23.16 4.99
N LYS A 196 -21.65 -22.29 5.92
CA LYS A 196 -22.53 -21.53 6.84
C LYS A 196 -23.12 -20.26 6.23
N TRP A 197 -22.77 -19.93 4.98
CA TRP A 197 -23.28 -18.72 4.34
C TRP A 197 -24.68 -18.98 3.79
N ASN A 198 -25.61 -18.08 4.06
CA ASN A 198 -26.98 -18.17 3.56
C ASN A 198 -27.14 -17.51 2.18
N ASP A 199 -26.25 -16.57 1.83
CA ASP A 199 -26.21 -15.87 0.55
C ASP A 199 -25.15 -16.52 -0.36
N LYS A 200 -25.44 -17.73 -0.83
CA LYS A 200 -24.56 -18.44 -1.78
C LYS A 200 -24.96 -18.11 -3.20
N VAL A 201 -23.98 -17.75 -4.01
CA VAL A 201 -24.16 -17.61 -5.46
C VAL A 201 -24.38 -19.00 -6.07
N ASN A 202 -25.34 -19.12 -6.99
CA ASN A 202 -25.52 -20.32 -7.78
C ASN A 202 -24.28 -20.53 -8.66
N PRO A 203 -23.53 -21.64 -8.54
CA PRO A 203 -22.34 -21.89 -9.36
C PRO A 203 -22.65 -21.84 -10.87
N ASP A 204 -23.83 -22.30 -11.28
CA ASP A 204 -24.23 -22.35 -12.69
C ASP A 204 -24.52 -20.96 -13.27
N SER A 205 -24.73 -19.95 -12.41
CA SER A 205 -24.93 -18.56 -12.85
C SER A 205 -23.63 -17.76 -12.95
N VAL A 206 -22.47 -18.39 -12.69
CA VAL A 206 -21.17 -17.73 -12.73
C VAL A 206 -20.33 -18.34 -13.84
N THR A 207 -19.76 -17.50 -14.70
CA THR A 207 -18.74 -17.93 -15.66
C THR A 207 -17.37 -17.58 -15.08
N PRO A 208 -16.55 -18.56 -14.65
CA PRO A 208 -15.20 -18.29 -14.18
C PRO A 208 -14.35 -17.77 -15.34
N PRO A 209 -13.40 -16.85 -15.09
CA PRO A 209 -12.43 -16.49 -16.11
C PRO A 209 -11.56 -17.72 -16.47
N PRO A 210 -11.01 -17.80 -17.70
CA PRO A 210 -10.16 -18.92 -18.10
C PRO A 210 -8.90 -19.03 -17.24
N TYR A 211 -8.47 -17.92 -16.62
CA TYR A 211 -7.38 -17.85 -15.66
C TYR A 211 -7.80 -16.97 -14.49
N LEU A 212 -7.60 -17.46 -13.27
CA LEU A 212 -7.64 -16.63 -12.07
C LEU A 212 -6.23 -16.07 -11.81
N PRO A 213 -6.09 -14.74 -11.61
CA PRO A 213 -4.81 -14.12 -11.29
C PRO A 213 -4.27 -14.54 -9.91
#